data_AF-A0A316WSD2-F1
#
_entry.id   AF-A0A316WSD2-F1
#
_cell.length_a   1.000
_cell.length_b   1.000
_cell.length_c   1.000
_cell.angle_alpha   90.00
_cell.angle_beta   90.00
_cell.angle_gamma   90.00
#
_symmetry.space_group_name_H-M   'P 1'
#
loop_
_entity.id
_entity.type
_entity.pdbx_description
1 polymer ?
#
loop_
_entity_poly.entity_id
_entity_poly.type
_entity_poly.pdbx_seq_one_letter_code
_entity_poly.pdbx_strand_id
1 'polypeptide(L)'
;MKLIFSFVAAFIFFFQSDIEAVRNSYAKANDSAANTENFIGIAEKQSGSDAVTLGYKAAAKIMEAKVSKGNRKALVKTGATSLEAIIKSNPNNAELRLIRLSVQENIPKIVGYRGSLKDDKAFLLSNYNKQSTALKNYIKRFALQSKTITEAERATLK
;
A
#
# COMPACT_ATOMS: atom_id res chain seq x y z
N MET A 1 13.81 -5.98 54.27
CA MET A 1 12.42 -6.17 53.80
C MET A 1 12.16 -5.12 52.72
N LYS A 2 12.15 -5.56 51.45
CA LYS A 2 10.96 -5.62 50.56
C LYS A 2 10.41 -4.21 50.23
N LEU A 3 10.92 -3.63 49.14
CA LEU A 3 10.22 -3.49 47.85
C LEU A 3 9.18 -2.37 47.84
N ILE A 4 9.60 -1.16 47.50
CA ILE A 4 8.73 -0.14 46.90
C ILE A 4 9.54 0.55 45.81
N PHE A 5 9.54 0.00 44.60
CA PHE A 5 9.85 0.74 43.36
C PHE A 5 9.45 -0.16 42.20
N SER A 6 8.17 -0.12 41.82
CA SER A 6 7.77 -0.47 40.45
C SER A 6 6.32 -0.07 40.22
N PHE A 7 6.10 1.11 39.64
CA PHE A 7 4.85 1.44 38.95
C PHE A 7 5.07 2.55 37.92
N VAL A 8 6.13 2.45 37.10
CA VAL A 8 6.28 3.28 35.89
C VAL A 8 6.97 2.46 34.79
N ALA A 9 6.26 1.48 34.23
CA ALA A 9 6.73 0.80 33.02
C ALA A 9 5.57 0.13 32.27
N ALA A 10 4.53 0.86 31.92
CA ALA A 10 3.48 0.33 31.06
C ALA A 10 2.77 1.40 30.25
N PHE A 11 3.49 2.26 29.52
CA PHE A 11 2.87 3.13 28.51
C PHE A 11 3.79 3.50 27.33
N ILE A 12 4.68 2.59 26.92
CA ILE A 12 5.51 2.78 25.71
C ILE A 12 5.12 1.74 24.66
N PHE A 13 3.86 1.72 24.20
CA PHE A 13 3.47 0.86 23.07
C PHE A 13 2.34 1.43 22.21
N PHE A 14 2.30 2.73 21.89
CA PHE A 14 1.34 3.24 20.88
C PHE A 14 1.86 4.44 20.06
N PHE A 15 3.11 4.42 19.62
CA PHE A 15 3.62 5.38 18.62
C PHE A 15 3.83 4.75 17.24
N GLN A 16 3.03 3.75 16.85
CA GLN A 16 2.93 3.41 15.44
C GLN A 16 1.99 4.41 14.78
N SER A 17 2.50 5.19 13.82
CA SER A 17 1.65 6.10 13.05
C SER A 17 0.58 5.31 12.30
N ASP A 18 -0.60 5.90 12.17
CA ASP A 18 -1.77 5.27 11.54
C ASP A 18 -1.41 4.71 10.14
N ILE A 19 -0.61 5.47 9.39
CA ILE A 19 -0.14 5.10 8.05
C ILE A 19 0.81 3.89 8.03
N GLU A 20 1.67 3.70 9.04
CA GLU A 20 2.54 2.52 9.10
C GLU A 20 1.74 1.24 9.34
N ALA A 21 0.65 1.31 10.11
CA ALA A 21 -0.28 0.17 10.26
C ALA A 21 -0.92 -0.20 8.91
N VAL A 22 -1.35 0.79 8.13
CA VAL A 22 -1.88 0.58 6.78
C VAL A 22 -0.84 -0.06 5.87
N ARG A 23 0.38 0.49 5.80
CA ARG A 23 1.50 -0.05 4.99
C ARG A 23 1.82 -1.50 5.33
N ASN A 24 1.90 -1.82 6.62
CA ASN A 24 2.23 -3.15 7.09
C ASN A 24 1.13 -4.17 6.80
N SER A 25 -0.14 -3.76 6.93
CA SER A 25 -1.27 -4.62 6.55
C SER A 25 -1.33 -4.82 5.03
N TYR A 26 -1.15 -3.75 4.25
CA TYR A 26 -1.17 -3.80 2.79
C TYR A 26 -0.10 -4.73 2.22
N ALA A 27 1.12 -4.69 2.75
CA ALA A 27 2.22 -5.55 2.30
C ALA A 27 1.90 -7.04 2.36
N LYS A 28 1.07 -7.46 3.32
CA LYS A 28 0.64 -8.85 3.56
C LYS A 28 -0.74 -9.17 2.99
N ALA A 29 -1.43 -8.19 2.43
CA ALA A 29 -2.85 -8.30 2.11
C ALA A 29 -3.12 -9.37 1.04
N ASN A 30 -2.13 -9.71 0.21
CA ASN A 30 -2.27 -10.74 -0.81
C ASN A 30 -1.99 -12.17 -0.33
N ASP A 31 -1.53 -12.38 0.91
CA ASP A 31 -1.10 -13.69 1.40
C ASP A 31 -2.29 -14.63 1.72
N SER A 32 -3.43 -14.07 2.13
CA SER A 32 -4.64 -14.84 2.47
C SER A 32 -5.91 -13.98 2.37
N ALA A 33 -7.08 -14.62 2.37
CA ALA A 33 -8.37 -13.92 2.46
C ALA A 33 -8.49 -13.11 3.77
N ALA A 34 -8.08 -13.70 4.90
CA ALA A 34 -8.08 -13.03 6.20
C ALA A 34 -7.17 -11.79 6.21
N ASN A 35 -6.00 -11.85 5.57
CA ASN A 35 -5.11 -10.70 5.45
C ASN A 35 -5.72 -9.62 4.55
N THR A 36 -6.43 -10.00 3.47
CA THR A 36 -7.18 -9.07 2.63
C THR A 36 -8.26 -8.35 3.45
N GLU A 37 -9.08 -9.08 4.22
CA GLU A 37 -10.12 -8.50 5.07
C GLU A 37 -9.55 -7.57 6.14
N ASN A 38 -8.45 -7.96 6.79
CA ASN A 38 -7.77 -7.13 7.77
C ASN A 38 -7.25 -5.82 7.17
N PHE A 39 -6.67 -5.87 5.96
CA PHE A 39 -6.24 -4.65 5.26
C PHE A 39 -7.41 -3.73 4.93
N ILE A 40 -8.52 -4.29 4.41
CA ILE A 40 -9.73 -3.51 4.11
C ILE A 40 -10.22 -2.79 5.36
N GLY A 41 -10.38 -3.51 6.48
CA GLY A 41 -10.85 -2.93 7.73
C GLY A 41 -9.92 -1.85 8.30
N ILE A 42 -8.59 -2.01 8.17
CA ILE A 42 -7.62 -0.99 8.60
C ILE A 42 -7.70 0.26 7.72
N ALA A 43 -7.78 0.09 6.40
CA ALA A 43 -7.84 1.20 5.45
C ALA A 43 -9.15 2.00 5.57
N GLU A 44 -10.28 1.33 5.79
CA GLU A 44 -11.59 1.98 5.97
C GLU A 44 -11.65 2.83 7.24
N LYS A 45 -11.03 2.36 8.33
CA LYS A 45 -11.00 3.06 9.63
C LYS A 45 -10.12 4.31 9.65
N GLN A 46 -9.26 4.51 8.65
CA GLN A 46 -8.43 5.71 8.56
C GLN A 46 -9.33 6.96 8.48
N SER A 47 -9.14 7.91 9.38
CA SER A 47 -9.87 9.19 9.35
C SER A 47 -9.24 10.21 8.40
N GLY A 48 -8.00 9.98 7.98
CA GLY A 48 -7.26 10.85 7.06
C GLY A 48 -7.94 11.05 5.71
N SER A 49 -7.84 12.27 5.20
CA SER A 49 -8.29 12.67 3.86
C SER A 49 -7.10 13.05 2.95
N ASP A 50 -5.87 12.83 3.40
CA ASP A 50 -4.69 13.02 2.57
C ASP A 50 -4.68 12.03 1.40
N ALA A 51 -3.96 12.40 0.33
CA ALA A 51 -3.98 11.64 -0.91
C ALA A 51 -3.55 10.18 -0.73
N VAL A 52 -2.56 9.89 0.13
CA VAL A 52 -2.04 8.53 0.33
C VAL A 52 -3.08 7.68 1.05
N THR A 53 -3.71 8.20 2.11
CA THR A 53 -4.81 7.52 2.80
C THR A 53 -5.96 7.20 1.84
N LEU A 54 -6.36 8.16 1.00
CA LEU A 54 -7.37 7.93 -0.04
C LEU A 54 -6.92 6.87 -1.06
N GLY A 55 -5.63 6.84 -1.40
CA GLY A 55 -5.03 5.82 -2.27
C GLY A 55 -5.14 4.41 -1.69
N TYR A 56 -4.88 4.25 -0.38
CA TYR A 56 -5.06 2.96 0.29
C TYR A 56 -6.53 2.55 0.38
N LYS A 57 -7.45 3.49 0.61
CA LYS A 57 -8.90 3.21 0.56
C LYS A 57 -9.33 2.75 -0.84
N ALA A 58 -8.81 3.38 -1.89
CA ALA A 58 -9.06 2.94 -3.26
C ALA A 58 -8.50 1.53 -3.52
N ALA A 59 -7.30 1.22 -3.02
CA ALA A 59 -6.72 -0.12 -3.11
C ALA A 59 -7.53 -1.16 -2.32
N ALA A 60 -8.00 -0.83 -1.11
CA ALA A 60 -8.89 -1.68 -0.33
C ALA A 60 -10.17 -1.98 -1.11
N LYS A 61 -10.76 -0.97 -1.76
CA LYS A 61 -11.95 -1.14 -2.60
C LYS A 61 -11.76 -2.14 -3.73
N ILE A 62 -10.57 -2.13 -4.34
CA ILE A 62 -10.20 -3.11 -5.36
C ILE A 62 -10.06 -4.50 -4.74
N MET A 63 -9.40 -4.59 -3.58
CA MET A 63 -9.14 -5.86 -2.90
C MET A 63 -10.39 -6.50 -2.31
N GLU A 64 -11.46 -5.73 -2.02
CA GLU A 64 -12.79 -6.28 -1.69
C GLU A 64 -13.26 -7.28 -2.75
N ALA A 65 -12.89 -7.10 -4.02
CA ALA A 65 -13.26 -8.03 -5.09
C ALA A 65 -12.68 -9.45 -4.90
N LYS A 66 -11.60 -9.61 -4.13
CA LYS A 66 -10.99 -10.91 -3.84
C LYS A 66 -11.81 -11.72 -2.83
N VAL A 67 -12.46 -11.04 -1.90
CA VAL A 67 -13.21 -11.66 -0.78
C VAL A 67 -14.72 -11.60 -0.99
N SER A 68 -15.20 -10.75 -1.91
CA SER A 68 -16.61 -10.64 -2.25
C SER A 68 -17.12 -11.85 -3.05
N LYS A 69 -18.37 -12.26 -2.76
CA LYS A 69 -19.12 -13.27 -3.51
C LYS A 69 -19.79 -12.72 -4.78
N GLY A 70 -19.90 -11.39 -4.93
CA GLY A 70 -20.55 -10.73 -6.07
C GLY A 70 -19.95 -9.36 -6.39
N ASN A 71 -20.40 -8.71 -7.47
CA ASN A 71 -20.01 -7.33 -7.84
C ASN A 71 -18.50 -7.07 -8.02
N ARG A 72 -17.67 -8.11 -8.17
CA ARG A 72 -16.21 -8.01 -8.25
C ARG A 72 -15.73 -7.02 -9.31
N LYS A 73 -16.35 -7.05 -10.50
CA LYS A 73 -16.02 -6.12 -11.60
C LYS A 73 -16.31 -4.67 -11.22
N ALA A 74 -17.43 -4.41 -10.55
CA ALA A 74 -17.79 -3.06 -10.12
C ALA A 74 -16.82 -2.55 -9.04
N LEU A 75 -16.46 -3.40 -8.06
CA LEU A 75 -15.49 -3.08 -7.02
C LEU A 75 -14.12 -2.69 -7.60
N VAL A 76 -13.59 -3.52 -8.52
CA VAL A 76 -12.32 -3.22 -9.19
C VAL A 76 -12.42 -1.96 -10.02
N LYS A 77 -13.49 -1.78 -10.80
CA LYS A 77 -13.68 -0.59 -11.63
C LYS A 77 -13.73 0.68 -10.78
N THR A 78 -14.56 0.71 -9.75
CA THR A 78 -14.72 1.87 -8.86
C THR A 78 -13.40 2.20 -8.16
N GLY A 79 -12.76 1.20 -7.54
CA GLY A 79 -11.48 1.44 -6.85
C GLY A 79 -10.37 1.89 -7.80
N ALA A 80 -10.27 1.30 -9.00
CA ALA A 80 -9.30 1.73 -10.02
C ALA A 80 -9.58 3.16 -10.50
N THR A 81 -10.84 3.51 -10.79
CA THR A 81 -11.22 4.88 -11.14
C THR A 81 -10.85 5.88 -10.05
N SER A 82 -11.12 5.56 -8.78
CA SER A 82 -10.75 6.41 -7.64
C SER A 82 -9.23 6.56 -7.53
N LEU A 83 -8.47 5.47 -7.64
CA LEU A 83 -7.01 5.51 -7.56
C LEU A 83 -6.40 6.36 -8.68
N GLU A 84 -6.89 6.20 -9.92
CA GLU A 84 -6.47 7.03 -11.05
C GLU A 84 -6.76 8.53 -10.83
N ALA A 85 -7.95 8.87 -10.32
CA ALA A 85 -8.31 10.25 -10.04
C ALA A 85 -7.38 10.87 -8.98
N ILE A 86 -7.08 10.13 -7.91
CA ILE A 86 -6.17 10.58 -6.84
C ILE A 86 -4.76 10.80 -7.39
N ILE A 87 -4.25 9.87 -8.21
CA ILE A 87 -2.92 9.97 -8.83
C ILE A 87 -2.86 11.14 -9.82
N LYS A 88 -3.90 11.35 -10.61
CA LYS A 88 -3.96 12.48 -11.56
C LYS A 88 -3.79 13.82 -10.85
N SER A 89 -4.37 13.98 -9.66
CA SER A 89 -4.21 15.19 -8.84
C SER A 89 -2.91 15.22 -8.03
N ASN A 90 -2.20 14.09 -7.90
CA ASN A 90 -0.99 13.95 -7.10
C ASN A 90 0.12 13.21 -7.87
N PRO A 91 0.51 13.67 -9.08
CA PRO A 91 1.29 12.86 -10.03
C PRO A 91 2.71 12.52 -9.55
N ASN A 92 3.25 13.34 -8.63
CA ASN A 92 4.60 13.22 -8.09
C ASN A 92 4.67 12.44 -6.76
N ASN A 93 3.55 11.92 -6.25
CA ASN A 93 3.54 11.17 -4.99
C ASN A 93 3.99 9.72 -5.24
N ALA A 94 5.19 9.36 -4.80
CA ALA A 94 5.75 8.04 -5.05
C ALA A 94 4.95 6.90 -4.40
N GLU A 95 4.36 7.10 -3.23
CA GLU A 95 3.58 6.05 -2.57
C GLU A 95 2.29 5.70 -3.33
N LEU A 96 1.63 6.71 -3.90
CA LEU A 96 0.47 6.46 -4.78
C LEU A 96 0.85 5.65 -6.04
N ARG A 97 2.01 5.96 -6.64
CA ARG A 97 2.54 5.23 -7.79
C ARG A 97 2.91 3.79 -7.40
N LEU A 98 3.42 3.58 -6.18
CA LEU A 98 3.68 2.25 -5.60
C LEU A 98 2.39 1.45 -5.43
N ILE A 99 1.33 2.06 -4.87
CA ILE A 99 0.01 1.43 -4.71
C ILE A 99 -0.55 1.02 -6.08
N ARG A 100 -0.52 1.92 -7.07
CA ARG A 100 -1.01 1.61 -8.41
C ARG A 100 -0.18 0.53 -9.11
N LEU A 101 1.14 0.56 -8.98
CA LEU A 101 1.99 -0.52 -9.48
C LEU A 101 1.54 -1.85 -8.87
N SER A 102 1.53 -1.95 -7.53
CA SER A 102 1.10 -3.13 -6.76
C SER A 102 -0.24 -3.70 -7.21
N VAL A 103 -1.25 -2.84 -7.33
CA VAL A 103 -2.60 -3.24 -7.75
C VAL A 103 -2.57 -3.81 -9.17
N GLN A 104 -1.96 -3.08 -10.12
CA GLN A 104 -1.92 -3.48 -11.52
C GLN A 104 -1.18 -4.80 -11.72
N GLU A 105 -0.13 -5.11 -10.94
CA GLU A 105 0.59 -6.38 -11.10
C GLU A 105 -0.25 -7.58 -10.66
N ASN A 106 -1.14 -7.38 -9.68
CA ASN A 106 -1.90 -8.43 -9.01
C ASN A 106 -3.32 -8.63 -9.57
N ILE A 107 -3.83 -7.72 -10.37
CA ILE A 107 -5.13 -7.87 -11.03
C ILE A 107 -5.03 -8.80 -12.26
N PRO A 108 -6.04 -9.68 -12.49
CA PRO A 108 -6.12 -10.52 -13.69
C PRO A 108 -6.07 -9.71 -15.00
N LYS A 109 -5.32 -10.20 -15.99
CA LYS A 109 -5.12 -9.51 -17.28
C LYS A 109 -6.42 -9.11 -17.98
N ILE A 110 -7.47 -9.93 -17.87
CA ILE A 110 -8.79 -9.70 -18.48
C ILE A 110 -9.47 -8.39 -18.02
N VAL A 111 -9.06 -7.83 -16.87
CA VAL A 111 -9.60 -6.58 -16.34
C VAL A 111 -9.05 -5.35 -17.08
N GLY A 112 -7.88 -5.45 -17.70
CA GLY A 112 -7.28 -4.35 -18.47
C GLY A 112 -6.67 -3.20 -17.64
N TYR A 113 -6.65 -3.29 -16.31
CA TYR A 113 -6.02 -2.28 -15.45
C TYR A 113 -4.52 -2.55 -15.26
N ARG A 114 -3.73 -2.32 -16.33
CA ARG A 114 -2.27 -2.59 -16.36
C ARG A 114 -1.44 -1.58 -17.18
N GLY A 115 -2.05 -0.49 -17.64
CA GLY A 115 -1.45 0.45 -18.58
C GLY A 115 -0.24 1.23 -18.04
N SER A 116 -0.13 1.37 -16.71
CA SER A 116 0.87 2.23 -16.07
C SER A 116 2.02 1.45 -15.42
N LEU A 117 2.10 0.12 -15.58
CA LEU A 117 3.12 -0.73 -14.94
C LEU A 117 4.56 -0.24 -15.23
N LYS A 118 4.85 0.05 -16.50
CA LYS A 118 6.18 0.52 -16.94
C LYS A 118 6.50 1.90 -16.36
N ASP A 119 5.53 2.81 -16.43
CA ASP A 119 5.71 4.21 -16.04
C ASP A 119 5.81 4.36 -14.53
N ASP A 120 5.03 3.62 -13.76
CA ASP A 120 5.09 3.62 -12.30
C ASP A 120 6.41 3.06 -11.81
N LYS A 121 6.87 1.94 -12.39
CA LYS A 121 8.19 1.39 -12.10
C LYS A 121 9.30 2.40 -12.40
N ALA A 122 9.32 2.98 -13.60
CA ALA A 122 10.35 3.94 -14.00
C ALA A 122 10.34 5.18 -13.09
N PHE A 123 9.15 5.67 -12.72
CA PHE A 123 9.00 6.79 -11.80
C PHE A 123 9.57 6.46 -10.42
N LEU A 124 9.25 5.29 -9.86
CA LEU A 124 9.71 4.86 -8.54
C LEU A 124 11.22 4.72 -8.49
N LEU A 125 11.82 4.06 -9.49
CA LEU A 125 13.27 3.88 -9.56
C LEU A 125 14.01 5.22 -9.68
N SER A 126 13.52 6.12 -10.55
CA SER A 126 14.17 7.41 -10.79
C SER A 126 13.99 8.44 -9.67
N ASN A 127 12.92 8.32 -8.87
CA ASN A 127 12.65 9.24 -7.76
C ASN A 127 12.94 8.64 -6.38
N TYR A 128 13.39 7.39 -6.30
CA TYR A 128 13.68 6.69 -5.04
C TYR A 128 14.56 7.52 -4.10
N ASN A 129 15.67 8.07 -4.61
CA ASN A 129 16.63 8.81 -3.80
C ASN A 129 16.09 10.09 -3.16
N LYS A 130 15.00 10.65 -3.72
CA LYS A 130 14.33 11.86 -3.24
C LYS A 130 13.31 11.59 -2.12
N GLN A 131 13.02 10.33 -1.83
CA GLN A 131 11.99 9.96 -0.84
C GLN A 131 12.54 10.01 0.59
N SER A 132 11.65 10.10 1.57
CA SER A 132 12.01 9.96 2.98
C SER A 132 12.57 8.56 3.26
N THR A 133 13.38 8.43 4.32
CA THR A 133 13.92 7.13 4.75
C THR A 133 12.82 6.08 4.96
N ALA A 134 11.70 6.48 5.56
CA ALA A 134 10.54 5.60 5.77
C ALA A 134 9.98 5.09 4.43
N LEU A 135 9.77 5.97 3.46
CA LEU A 135 9.22 5.58 2.15
C LEU A 135 10.24 4.80 1.32
N LYS A 136 11.53 5.10 1.40
CA LYS A 136 12.60 4.27 0.78
C LYS A 136 12.55 2.84 1.30
N ASN A 137 12.48 2.65 2.62
CA ASN A 137 12.36 1.34 3.23
C ASN A 137 11.11 0.59 2.78
N TYR A 138 10.00 1.31 2.65
CA TYR A 138 8.75 0.71 2.16
C TYR A 138 8.82 0.31 0.69
N ILE A 139 9.36 1.16 -0.19
CA ILE A 139 9.59 0.83 -1.60
C ILE A 139 10.50 -0.38 -1.74
N LYS A 140 11.57 -0.47 -0.94
CA LYS A 140 12.46 -1.66 -0.91
C LYS A 140 11.71 -2.93 -0.55
N ARG A 141 10.95 -2.92 0.54
CA ARG A 141 10.13 -4.07 0.98
C ARG A 141 9.17 -4.51 -0.12
N PHE A 142 8.50 -3.56 -0.76
CA PHE A 142 7.62 -3.84 -1.87
C PHE A 142 8.35 -4.43 -3.07
N ALA A 143 9.51 -3.87 -3.43
CA ALA A 143 10.26 -4.31 -4.60
C ALA A 143 10.70 -5.78 -4.50
N LEU A 144 11.00 -6.27 -3.29
CA LEU A 144 11.32 -7.68 -3.02
C LEU A 144 10.20 -8.65 -3.42
N GLN A 145 8.94 -8.23 -3.33
CA GLN A 145 7.77 -9.04 -3.68
C GLN A 145 7.11 -8.63 -5.01
N SER A 146 7.68 -7.65 -5.73
CA SER A 146 7.13 -7.17 -6.99
C SER A 146 7.36 -8.17 -8.12
N LYS A 147 6.35 -8.32 -8.98
CA LYS A 147 6.41 -9.13 -10.22
C LYS A 147 7.01 -8.33 -11.37
N THR A 148 7.10 -7.01 -11.23
CA THR A 148 7.45 -6.06 -12.29
C THR A 148 8.85 -5.44 -12.10
N ILE A 149 9.31 -5.31 -10.85
CA ILE A 149 10.66 -4.84 -10.52
C ILE A 149 11.62 -6.04 -10.52
N THR A 150 12.58 -6.01 -11.43
CA THR A 150 13.59 -7.06 -11.59
C THR A 150 14.66 -7.02 -10.49
N GLU A 151 15.44 -8.09 -10.37
CA GLU A 151 16.55 -8.14 -9.40
C GLU A 151 17.61 -7.07 -9.64
N ALA A 152 17.96 -6.81 -10.91
CA ALA A 152 18.88 -5.75 -11.28
C ALA A 152 18.36 -4.36 -10.87
N GLU A 153 17.06 -4.09 -11.10
CA GLU A 153 16.41 -2.85 -10.67
C GLU A 153 16.30 -2.75 -9.14
N ARG A 154 16.07 -3.86 -8.43
CA ARG A 154 16.11 -3.87 -6.96
C ARG A 154 17.49 -3.46 -6.43
N ALA A 155 18.56 -3.90 -7.08
CA ALA A 155 19.93 -3.60 -6.66
C ALA A 155 20.28 -2.10 -6.77
N THR A 156 19.52 -1.30 -7.55
CA THR A 156 19.72 0.15 -7.65
C THR A 156 19.06 0.92 -6.51
N LEU A 157 18.16 0.29 -5.74
CA LEU A 157 17.53 0.88 -4.56
C LEU A 157 18.52 0.82 -3.40
N LYS A 158 19.47 1.75 -3.32
CA LYS A 158 20.48 1.81 -2.24
C LYS A 158 20.09 2.83 -1.19
#